data_AF-A0A486XF95-F1
#
_entry.id   AF-A0A486XF95-F1
#
_cell.length_a   1.000
_cell.length_b   1.000
_cell.length_c   1.000
_cell.angle_alpha   90.00
_cell.angle_beta   90.00
_cell.angle_gamma   90.00
#
_symmetry.space_group_name_H-M   'P 1'
#
loop_
_entity.id
_entity.type
_entity.pdbx_description
1 polymer ?
#
loop_
_entity_poly.entity_id
_entity_poly.type
_entity_poly.pdbx_seq_one_letter_code
_entity_poly.pdbx_strand_id
1 'polypeptide(L)'
;MPPSSAGLIYGPGTHHLDHLAPLCAILGIPLIVTEELLLKQVREVYPFVDALYVDCLELPFFLIKNYRFVFSCFSRIVLNELLFLAELLSKKKIHPIWCPHGNSDKGNIKPYAEALCQENLLLVYGQQMIDFFNRHKLRKPYVITGNFRYQFYMQHKAWYDAYVAKKISLKQKKNILYAPTWQDYEKSSSFFSVIDFLIEQKPAKYTLLIKPHPNLRLQNLFLVEELEEKCKNLPGVYFISDPIPIYPLLNHCDLYIGDRSSIGYDFLHVNRPMFFLNQNDLKEPLSTYLFRCGLAISPQNYSHIYSLIDQTQQELTPIREKVYQYAFASCSCLKELKKTIFHALDEIKDHQI
;
A
#
# COMPACT_ATOMS: atom_id res chain seq x y z
N MET A 1 18.37 -24.50 -0.06
CA MET A 1 17.73 -23.90 1.13
C MET A 1 17.37 -22.46 0.78
N PRO A 2 16.32 -21.84 1.35
CA PRO A 2 16.09 -20.42 1.13
C PRO A 2 17.35 -19.65 1.53
N PRO A 3 17.80 -18.65 0.76
CA PRO A 3 18.87 -17.77 1.20
C PRO A 3 18.46 -17.13 2.54
N SER A 4 19.40 -16.95 3.47
CA SER A 4 19.06 -16.43 4.79
C SER A 4 18.48 -15.01 4.65
N SER A 5 17.16 -14.90 4.83
CA SER A 5 16.40 -13.69 4.50
C SER A 5 15.35 -13.42 5.56
N ALA A 6 14.99 -12.16 5.74
CA ALA A 6 13.88 -11.71 6.57
C ALA A 6 13.18 -10.50 5.94
N GLY A 7 11.91 -10.26 6.28
CA GLY A 7 11.30 -8.96 6.11
C GLY A 7 11.58 -8.06 7.31
N LEU A 8 11.57 -6.74 7.11
CA LEU A 8 11.79 -5.77 8.17
C LEU A 8 10.76 -4.64 8.10
N ILE A 9 10.03 -4.42 9.19
CA ILE A 9 9.35 -3.15 9.46
C ILE A 9 10.06 -2.46 10.64
N TYR A 10 10.78 -1.39 10.30
CA TYR A 10 11.46 -0.54 11.27
C TYR A 10 10.56 0.62 11.72
N GLY A 11 10.42 0.81 13.03
CA GLY A 11 9.56 1.82 13.65
C GLY A 11 8.06 1.55 13.51
N PRO A 12 7.21 2.57 13.75
CA PRO A 12 5.74 2.43 13.80
C PRO A 12 5.07 2.35 12.41
N GLY A 13 5.77 1.83 11.40
CA GLY A 13 5.35 1.78 10.01
C GLY A 13 4.25 0.76 9.70
N THR A 14 3.09 0.86 10.37
CA THR A 14 1.96 -0.09 10.23
C THR A 14 1.45 -0.24 8.80
N HIS A 15 1.61 0.78 7.97
CA HIS A 15 1.22 0.75 6.56
C HIS A 15 2.09 -0.15 5.68
N HIS A 16 3.31 -0.47 6.10
CA HIS A 16 4.15 -1.45 5.41
C HIS A 16 3.69 -2.91 5.66
N LEU A 17 2.86 -3.13 6.68
CA LEU A 17 2.42 -4.46 7.09
C LEU A 17 1.72 -5.21 5.96
N ASP A 18 0.79 -4.56 5.25
CA ASP A 18 0.02 -5.19 4.17
C ASP A 18 0.84 -5.50 2.92
N HIS A 19 2.12 -5.08 2.89
CA HIS A 19 3.05 -5.39 1.81
C HIS A 19 4.06 -6.47 2.24
N LEU A 20 4.70 -6.28 3.40
CA LEU A 20 5.75 -7.16 3.86
C LEU A 20 5.23 -8.46 4.49
N ALA A 21 4.09 -8.45 5.18
CA ALA A 21 3.55 -9.67 5.78
C ALA A 21 3.15 -10.72 4.72
N PRO A 22 2.35 -10.39 3.68
CA PRO A 22 2.09 -11.34 2.58
C PRO A 22 3.38 -11.83 1.91
N LEU A 23 4.33 -10.93 1.64
CA LEU A 23 5.60 -11.29 1.01
C LEU A 23 6.39 -12.29 1.87
N CYS A 24 6.49 -12.05 3.17
CA CYS A 24 7.19 -12.94 4.11
C CYS A 24 6.54 -14.32 4.18
N ALA A 25 5.20 -14.38 4.25
CA ALA A 25 4.47 -15.65 4.19
C ALA A 25 4.71 -16.42 2.88
N ILE A 26 4.66 -15.72 1.72
CA ILE A 26 4.93 -16.32 0.40
C ILE A 26 6.35 -16.90 0.36
N LEU A 27 7.34 -16.11 0.80
CA LEU A 27 8.74 -16.53 0.79
C LEU A 27 9.06 -17.56 1.88
N GLY A 28 8.22 -17.70 2.91
CA GLY A 28 8.48 -18.54 4.07
C GLY A 28 9.69 -18.04 4.87
N ILE A 29 9.75 -16.73 5.11
CA ILE A 29 10.80 -16.05 5.86
C ILE A 29 10.16 -15.27 7.02
N PRO A 30 10.89 -15.03 8.13
CA PRO A 30 10.34 -14.27 9.24
C PRO A 30 10.16 -12.80 8.89
N LEU A 31 9.13 -12.18 9.45
CA LEU A 31 8.93 -10.74 9.47
C LEU A 31 9.43 -10.18 10.81
N ILE A 32 10.50 -9.40 10.76
CA ILE A 32 11.07 -8.72 11.92
C ILE A 32 10.39 -7.37 12.08
N VAL A 33 9.99 -7.07 13.31
CA VAL A 33 9.41 -5.79 13.71
C VAL A 33 10.14 -5.25 14.93
N THR A 34 10.13 -3.92 15.07
CA THR A 34 10.80 -3.22 16.18
C THR A 34 9.82 -2.60 17.19
N GLU A 35 8.52 -2.75 16.94
CA GLU A 35 7.46 -2.19 17.77
C GLU A 35 6.57 -3.33 18.29
N GLU A 36 6.32 -3.38 19.59
CA GLU A 36 5.47 -4.41 20.20
C GLU A 36 4.03 -4.35 19.69
N LEU A 37 3.50 -3.14 19.49
CA LEU A 37 2.19 -2.93 18.91
C LEU A 37 2.10 -3.56 17.51
N LEU A 38 3.14 -3.39 16.70
CA LEU A 38 3.17 -3.96 15.36
C LEU A 38 3.27 -5.49 15.41
N LEU A 39 4.04 -6.06 16.35
CA LEU A 39 4.07 -7.51 16.56
C LEU A 39 2.68 -8.06 16.87
N LYS A 40 1.94 -7.38 17.77
CA LYS A 40 0.55 -7.75 18.09
C LYS A 40 -0.34 -7.69 16.85
N GLN A 41 -0.22 -6.63 16.05
CA GLN A 41 -0.96 -6.47 14.80
C GLN A 41 -0.62 -7.55 13.78
N VAL A 42 0.65 -7.92 13.61
CA VAL A 42 1.04 -9.01 12.69
C VAL A 42 0.40 -10.32 13.14
N ARG A 43 0.46 -10.65 14.43
CA ARG A 43 -0.12 -11.88 14.97
C ARG A 43 -1.65 -11.92 14.87
N GLU A 44 -2.30 -10.78 15.01
CA GLU A 44 -3.74 -10.65 14.87
C GLU A 44 -4.18 -10.74 13.40
N VAL A 45 -3.49 -10.02 12.50
CA VAL A 45 -3.94 -9.77 11.13
C VAL A 45 -3.35 -10.77 10.10
N TYR A 46 -2.15 -11.27 10.35
CA TYR A 46 -1.41 -12.18 9.47
C TYR A 46 -0.90 -13.39 10.26
N PRO A 47 -1.79 -14.25 10.79
CA PRO A 47 -1.39 -15.39 11.64
C PRO A 47 -0.56 -16.46 10.91
N PHE A 48 -0.42 -16.33 9.59
CA PHE A 48 0.38 -17.21 8.73
C PHE A 48 1.84 -16.76 8.59
N VAL A 49 2.20 -15.63 9.20
CA VAL A 49 3.54 -15.04 9.15
C VAL A 49 4.27 -15.35 10.45
N ASP A 50 5.48 -15.90 10.34
CA ASP A 50 6.39 -15.96 11.48
C ASP A 50 6.91 -14.56 11.78
N ALA A 51 6.59 -14.03 12.96
CA ALA A 51 6.85 -12.65 13.32
C ALA A 51 7.73 -12.57 14.57
N LEU A 52 8.84 -11.85 14.44
CA LEU A 52 9.85 -11.70 15.48
C LEU A 52 9.93 -10.23 15.91
N TYR A 53 9.90 -10.00 17.22
CA TYR A 53 10.25 -8.70 17.77
C TYR A 53 11.73 -8.67 18.11
N VAL A 54 12.38 -7.58 17.72
CA VAL A 54 13.77 -7.29 18.05
C VAL A 54 13.84 -5.82 18.43
N ASP A 55 14.45 -5.52 19.58
CA ASP A 55 14.63 -4.13 20.03
C ASP A 55 15.42 -3.32 18.98
N CYS A 56 15.08 -2.04 18.83
CA CYS A 56 15.68 -1.19 17.79
C CYS A 56 17.20 -1.01 17.96
N LEU A 57 17.72 -1.10 19.19
CA LEU A 57 19.15 -0.98 19.48
C LEU A 57 19.91 -2.28 19.14
N GLU A 58 19.25 -3.43 19.28
CA GLU A 58 19.84 -4.74 18.97
C GLU A 58 19.69 -5.13 17.50
N LEU A 59 18.71 -4.55 16.81
CA LEU A 59 18.31 -4.91 15.46
C LEU A 59 19.49 -4.98 14.47
N PRO A 60 20.39 -3.99 14.36
CA PRO A 60 21.45 -4.04 13.34
C PRO A 60 22.36 -5.28 13.48
N PHE A 61 22.81 -5.57 14.70
CA PHE A 61 23.64 -6.74 14.98
C PHE A 61 22.87 -8.05 14.84
N PHE A 62 21.60 -8.07 15.26
CA PHE A 62 20.73 -9.22 15.06
C PHE A 62 20.57 -9.57 13.58
N LEU A 63 20.31 -8.57 12.73
CA LEU A 63 20.14 -8.77 11.30
C LEU A 63 21.41 -9.34 10.66
N ILE A 64 22.55 -8.70 10.92
CA ILE A 64 23.85 -9.08 10.38
C ILE A 64 24.30 -10.48 10.80
N LYS A 65 23.98 -10.88 12.04
CA LYS A 65 24.33 -12.20 12.56
C LYS A 65 23.54 -13.31 11.87
N ASN A 66 22.27 -13.07 11.59
CA ASN A 66 21.31 -14.12 11.23
C ASN A 66 20.97 -14.16 9.74
N TYR A 67 20.99 -13.01 9.05
CA TYR A 67 20.48 -12.88 7.70
C TYR A 67 21.52 -12.34 6.73
N ARG A 68 21.29 -12.59 5.45
CA ARG A 68 22.05 -12.05 4.31
C ARG A 68 21.21 -11.01 3.56
N PHE A 69 19.92 -11.25 3.42
CA PHE A 69 18.99 -10.38 2.71
C PHE A 69 17.92 -9.84 3.65
N VAL A 70 17.53 -8.58 3.46
CA VAL A 70 16.44 -7.95 4.23
C VAL A 70 15.48 -7.28 3.26
N PHE A 71 14.24 -7.76 3.23
CA PHE A 71 13.16 -7.15 2.45
C PHE A 71 12.54 -6.00 3.23
N SER A 72 12.43 -4.82 2.61
CA SER A 72 11.93 -3.63 3.27
C SER A 72 11.28 -2.66 2.30
N CYS A 73 10.35 -1.85 2.80
CA CYS A 73 9.77 -0.74 2.05
C CYS A 73 10.62 0.54 2.13
N PHE A 74 11.62 0.58 3.03
CA PHE A 74 12.61 1.64 3.08
C PHE A 74 13.64 1.50 1.96
N SER A 75 14.15 2.63 1.48
CA SER A 75 15.27 2.61 0.54
C SER A 75 16.55 2.13 1.23
N ARG A 76 17.47 1.61 0.41
CA ARG A 76 18.79 1.16 0.81
C ARG A 76 19.57 2.24 1.55
N ILE A 77 19.42 3.50 1.16
CA ILE A 77 20.11 4.61 1.85
C ILE A 77 19.75 4.62 3.34
N VAL A 78 18.46 4.55 3.67
CA VAL A 78 18.00 4.52 5.06
C VAL A 78 18.51 3.29 5.80
N LEU A 79 18.49 2.12 5.14
CA LEU A 79 18.93 0.88 5.76
C LEU A 79 20.45 0.79 5.92
N ASN A 80 21.23 1.36 4.99
CA ASN A 80 22.67 1.44 5.12
C ASN A 80 23.06 2.29 6.34
N GLU A 81 22.37 3.42 6.57
CA GLU A 81 22.61 4.24 7.78
C GLU A 81 22.29 3.45 9.06
N LEU A 82 21.17 2.72 9.07
CA LEU A 82 20.77 1.87 10.20
C LEU A 82 21.79 0.75 10.49
N LEU A 83 22.39 0.19 9.44
CA LEU A 83 23.26 -0.99 9.53
C LEU A 83 24.75 -0.66 9.58
N PHE A 84 25.14 0.58 9.28
CA PHE A 84 26.52 1.00 9.04
C PHE A 84 27.50 0.52 10.11
N LEU A 85 27.22 0.84 11.38
CA LEU A 85 28.13 0.50 12.48
C LEU A 85 28.27 -1.01 12.65
N ALA A 86 27.16 -1.73 12.51
CA ALA A 86 27.15 -3.16 12.70
C ALA A 86 27.86 -3.89 11.55
N GLU A 87 27.71 -3.42 10.29
CA GLU A 87 28.43 -3.97 9.12
C GLU A 87 29.94 -3.74 9.22
N LEU A 88 30.33 -2.54 9.67
CA LEU A 88 31.73 -2.17 9.90
C LEU A 88 32.38 -3.09 10.94
N LEU A 89 31.71 -3.32 12.07
CA LEU A 89 32.25 -4.12 13.18
C LEU A 89 32.25 -5.62 12.86
N SER A 90 31.24 -6.13 12.16
CA SER A 90 31.13 -7.55 11.83
C SER A 90 31.89 -7.96 10.57
N LYS A 91 32.33 -6.99 9.75
CA LYS A 91 32.86 -7.20 8.39
C LYS A 91 31.93 -8.06 7.52
N LYS A 92 30.62 -7.88 7.70
CA LYS A 92 29.57 -8.59 6.95
C LYS A 92 28.58 -7.58 6.42
N LYS A 93 28.10 -7.80 5.20
CA LYS A 93 27.15 -6.93 4.53
C LYS A 93 25.78 -7.58 4.47
N ILE A 94 24.75 -6.80 4.76
CA ILE A 94 23.37 -7.12 4.44
C ILE A 94 23.05 -6.56 3.06
N HIS A 95 22.21 -7.28 2.32
CA HIS A 95 21.69 -6.82 1.05
C HIS A 95 20.21 -6.47 1.21
N PRO A 96 19.87 -5.18 1.38
CA PRO A 96 18.49 -4.74 1.32
C PRO A 96 17.86 -5.03 -0.04
N ILE A 97 16.62 -5.50 -0.01
CA ILE A 97 15.78 -5.72 -1.19
C ILE A 97 14.54 -4.85 -1.03
N TRP A 98 14.36 -3.91 -1.96
CA TRP A 98 13.26 -2.98 -1.88
C TRP A 98 11.93 -3.64 -2.29
N CYS A 99 10.92 -3.51 -1.43
CA CYS A 99 9.55 -3.94 -1.65
C CYS A 99 8.64 -2.72 -1.84
N PRO A 100 7.87 -2.65 -2.94
CA PRO A 100 6.95 -1.56 -3.16
C PRO A 100 5.82 -1.59 -2.14
N HIS A 101 5.44 -0.40 -1.65
CA HIS A 101 4.33 -0.19 -0.73
C HIS A 101 3.12 0.48 -1.42
N GLY A 102 2.88 0.13 -2.68
CA GLY A 102 1.78 0.64 -3.49
C GLY A 102 2.22 1.06 -4.90
N ASN A 103 1.29 0.99 -5.85
CA ASN A 103 1.45 1.56 -7.18
C ASN A 103 0.90 2.98 -7.20
N SER A 104 1.60 3.93 -7.81
CA SER A 104 1.27 5.35 -7.66
C SER A 104 1.59 6.16 -8.91
N ASP A 105 0.75 7.15 -9.19
CA ASP A 105 1.01 8.20 -10.19
C ASP A 105 1.84 9.36 -9.63
N LYS A 106 2.02 9.38 -8.30
CA LYS A 106 2.83 10.41 -7.64
C LYS A 106 4.28 10.30 -8.10
N GLY A 107 4.94 11.43 -8.11
CA GLY A 107 6.37 11.51 -8.35
C GLY A 107 6.79 11.71 -9.79
N ASN A 108 5.81 11.81 -10.69
CA ASN A 108 6.05 12.29 -12.05
C ASN A 108 6.30 13.80 -12.08
N ILE A 109 5.87 14.55 -11.04
CA ILE A 109 6.05 16.00 -10.94
C ILE A 109 7.26 16.32 -10.06
N LYS A 110 7.41 15.63 -8.93
CA LYS A 110 8.56 15.79 -8.02
C LYS A 110 9.28 14.46 -7.83
N PRO A 111 10.59 14.39 -8.06
CA PRO A 111 11.23 13.11 -8.09
C PRO A 111 11.39 12.58 -6.66
N TYR A 112 10.92 11.34 -6.45
CA TYR A 112 11.03 10.59 -5.18
C TYR A 112 11.86 9.32 -5.35
N ALA A 113 12.11 8.93 -6.59
CA ALA A 113 12.63 7.62 -6.94
C ALA A 113 14.16 7.60 -6.95
N GLU A 114 14.84 8.74 -6.81
CA GLU A 114 16.30 8.80 -6.70
C GLU A 114 16.83 8.01 -5.51
N ALA A 115 16.05 7.91 -4.43
CA ALA A 115 16.42 7.08 -3.29
C ALA A 115 16.60 5.59 -3.67
N LEU A 116 15.96 5.15 -4.76
CA LEU A 116 16.05 3.78 -5.28
C LEU A 116 17.24 3.58 -6.24
N CYS A 117 18.00 4.63 -6.56
CA CYS A 117 19.16 4.52 -7.46
C CYS A 117 20.32 3.70 -6.87
N GLN A 118 20.28 3.39 -5.57
CA GLN A 118 21.29 2.58 -4.89
C GLN A 118 20.87 1.13 -4.68
N GLU A 119 19.63 0.77 -5.04
CA GLU A 119 19.12 -0.59 -4.84
C GLU A 119 19.91 -1.63 -5.65
N ASN A 120 20.05 -2.82 -5.08
CA ASN A 120 20.62 -3.98 -5.77
C ASN A 120 19.55 -4.69 -6.61
N LEU A 121 18.34 -4.79 -6.05
CA LEU A 121 17.20 -5.46 -6.66
C LEU A 121 15.91 -4.76 -6.23
N LEU A 122 15.04 -4.48 -7.20
CA LEU A 122 13.71 -3.93 -6.96
C LEU A 122 12.65 -5.01 -7.14
N LEU A 123 11.69 -5.08 -6.23
CA LEU A 123 10.42 -5.73 -6.54
C LEU A 123 9.52 -4.72 -7.27
N VAL A 124 8.85 -5.14 -8.34
CA VAL A 124 7.95 -4.27 -9.11
C VAL A 124 6.62 -4.97 -9.36
N TYR A 125 5.52 -4.22 -9.35
CA TYR A 125 4.20 -4.82 -9.59
C TYR A 125 3.95 -5.13 -11.08
N GLY A 126 4.35 -4.24 -11.99
CA GLY A 126 4.05 -4.41 -13.41
C GLY A 126 4.71 -3.35 -14.29
N GLN A 127 4.26 -3.29 -15.54
CA GLN A 127 4.86 -2.44 -16.58
C GLN A 127 4.83 -0.96 -16.20
N GLN A 128 3.80 -0.51 -15.49
CA GLN A 128 3.72 0.88 -15.05
C GLN A 128 4.90 1.34 -14.19
N MET A 129 5.31 0.53 -13.20
CA MET A 129 6.47 0.84 -12.37
C MET A 129 7.77 0.82 -13.19
N ILE A 130 7.88 -0.13 -14.11
CA ILE A 130 9.04 -0.23 -15.03
C ILE A 130 9.15 1.03 -15.89
N ASP A 131 8.04 1.48 -16.48
CA ASP A 131 8.00 2.70 -17.29
C ASP A 131 8.28 3.94 -16.44
N PHE A 132 7.79 3.99 -15.21
CA PHE A 132 8.11 5.04 -14.25
C PHE A 132 9.62 5.08 -13.97
N PHE A 133 10.26 3.95 -13.66
CA PHE A 133 11.71 3.89 -13.42
C PHE A 133 12.53 4.23 -14.66
N ASN A 134 12.14 3.75 -15.84
CA ASN A 134 12.82 4.07 -17.09
C ASN A 134 12.82 5.57 -17.38
N ARG A 135 11.70 6.26 -17.15
CA ARG A 135 11.60 7.72 -17.32
C ARG A 135 12.49 8.49 -16.35
N HIS A 136 12.65 7.99 -15.13
CA HIS A 136 13.57 8.54 -14.13
C HIS A 136 15.01 8.03 -14.29
N LYS A 137 15.32 7.34 -15.40
CA LYS A 137 16.64 6.78 -15.71
C LYS A 137 17.16 5.82 -14.62
N LEU A 138 16.25 5.19 -13.87
CA LEU A 138 16.56 4.18 -12.86
C LEU A 138 16.64 2.81 -13.52
N ARG A 139 17.87 2.42 -13.89
CA ARG A 139 18.16 1.11 -14.48
C ARG A 139 18.69 0.17 -13.41
N LYS A 140 17.77 -0.55 -12.76
CA LYS A 140 18.09 -1.56 -11.74
C LYS A 140 17.57 -2.93 -12.13
N PRO A 141 18.24 -4.02 -11.71
CA PRO A 141 17.63 -5.34 -11.73
C PRO A 141 16.31 -5.32 -10.97
N TYR A 142 15.31 -6.02 -11.48
CA TYR A 142 14.01 -6.12 -10.83
C TYR A 142 13.39 -7.50 -10.98
N VAL A 143 12.48 -7.84 -10.07
CA VAL A 143 11.58 -8.98 -10.18
C VAL A 143 10.14 -8.48 -10.28
N ILE A 144 9.44 -8.92 -11.31
CA ILE A 144 8.01 -8.63 -11.48
C ILE A 144 7.22 -9.54 -10.53
N THR A 145 6.44 -8.91 -9.66
CA THR A 145 5.68 -9.58 -8.59
C THR A 145 4.19 -9.66 -8.88
N GLY A 146 3.67 -8.87 -9.83
CA GLY A 146 2.24 -8.73 -10.05
C GLY A 146 1.50 -8.28 -8.79
N ASN A 147 0.21 -8.58 -8.69
CA ASN A 147 -0.56 -8.29 -7.50
C ASN A 147 -0.47 -9.42 -6.45
N PHE A 148 0.72 -9.67 -5.92
CA PHE A 148 0.94 -10.76 -4.95
C PHE A 148 0.09 -10.61 -3.67
N ARG A 149 -0.22 -9.38 -3.26
CA ARG A 149 -1.08 -9.09 -2.11
C ARG A 149 -2.50 -9.59 -2.33
N TYR A 150 -3.07 -9.32 -3.51
CA TYR A 150 -4.38 -9.86 -3.88
C TYR A 150 -4.36 -11.39 -3.94
N GLN A 151 -3.35 -11.98 -4.57
CA GLN A 151 -3.24 -13.44 -4.65
C GLN A 151 -3.13 -14.08 -3.26
N PHE A 152 -2.36 -13.48 -2.36
CA PHE A 152 -2.26 -13.93 -0.97
C PHE A 152 -3.59 -13.82 -0.23
N TYR A 153 -4.30 -12.70 -0.38
CA TYR A 153 -5.66 -12.57 0.14
C TYR A 153 -6.57 -13.67 -0.39
N MET A 154 -6.54 -13.98 -1.69
CA MET A 154 -7.37 -15.03 -2.28
C MET A 154 -7.05 -16.43 -1.71
N GLN A 155 -5.78 -16.72 -1.42
CA GLN A 155 -5.38 -17.97 -0.77
C GLN A 155 -5.94 -18.10 0.66
N HIS A 156 -6.13 -16.98 1.36
CA HIS A 156 -6.58 -16.93 2.75
C HIS A 156 -7.96 -16.26 2.91
N LYS A 157 -8.77 -16.27 1.83
CA LYS A 157 -9.99 -15.46 1.71
C LYS A 157 -10.96 -15.65 2.87
N ALA A 158 -11.24 -16.90 3.24
CA ALA A 158 -12.17 -17.22 4.31
C ALA A 158 -11.77 -16.62 5.66
N TRP A 159 -10.46 -16.59 5.96
CA TRP A 159 -9.94 -16.00 7.18
C TRP A 159 -10.10 -14.46 7.15
N TYR A 160 -9.69 -13.82 6.06
CA TYR A 160 -9.72 -12.37 5.92
C TYR A 160 -11.14 -11.80 5.88
N ASP A 161 -12.06 -12.47 5.18
CA ASP A 161 -13.47 -12.07 5.15
C ASP A 161 -14.09 -12.16 6.55
N ALA A 162 -13.79 -13.24 7.30
CA ALA A 162 -14.25 -13.39 8.68
C ALA A 162 -13.62 -12.34 9.61
N TYR A 163 -12.35 -11.99 9.41
CA TYR A 163 -11.67 -10.94 10.17
C TYR A 163 -12.33 -9.57 9.94
N VAL A 164 -12.57 -9.19 8.68
CA VAL A 164 -13.21 -7.90 8.36
C VAL A 164 -14.65 -7.86 8.87
N ALA A 165 -15.41 -8.94 8.73
CA ALA A 165 -16.79 -9.00 9.23
C ALA A 165 -16.89 -8.82 10.75
N LYS A 166 -15.86 -9.20 11.52
CA LYS A 166 -15.78 -8.97 12.97
C LYS A 166 -15.45 -7.51 13.32
N LYS A 167 -14.69 -6.82 12.47
CA LYS A 167 -14.23 -5.44 12.71
C LYS A 167 -15.23 -4.40 12.21
N ILE A 168 -15.92 -4.69 11.10
CA ILE A 168 -16.87 -3.76 10.48
C ILE A 168 -18.17 -4.50 10.18
N SER A 169 -19.25 -4.07 10.84
CA SER A 169 -20.60 -4.58 10.59
C SER A 169 -21.22 -3.90 9.36
N LEU A 170 -20.87 -4.37 8.18
CA LEU A 170 -21.48 -3.91 6.92
C LEU A 170 -22.87 -4.54 6.76
N LYS A 171 -23.93 -3.76 7.06
CA LYS A 171 -25.31 -4.14 6.69
C LYS A 171 -25.45 -4.08 5.17
N GLN A 172 -26.41 -4.83 4.59
CA GLN A 172 -26.69 -4.88 3.13
C GLN A 172 -27.14 -3.50 2.57
N LYS A 173 -26.19 -2.56 2.46
CA LYS A 173 -26.28 -1.24 1.84
C LYS A 173 -25.16 -1.13 0.82
N LYS A 174 -25.23 -0.15 -0.08
CA LYS A 174 -24.12 0.14 -0.98
C LYS A 174 -22.96 0.73 -0.16
N ASN A 175 -21.81 0.07 -0.16
CA ASN A 175 -20.63 0.45 0.61
C ASN A 175 -19.70 1.31 -0.24
N ILE A 176 -19.41 2.52 0.21
CA ILE A 176 -18.51 3.47 -0.45
C ILE A 176 -17.21 3.50 0.35
N LEU A 177 -16.09 3.23 -0.31
CA LEU A 177 -14.76 3.50 0.25
C LEU A 177 -14.33 4.92 -0.13
N TYR A 178 -14.03 5.74 0.88
CA TYR A 178 -13.28 6.96 0.71
C TYR A 178 -11.84 6.76 1.21
N ALA A 179 -10.86 6.79 0.30
CA ALA A 179 -9.45 6.54 0.59
C ALA A 179 -8.55 7.71 0.15
N PRO A 180 -8.54 8.82 0.90
CA PRO A 180 -7.75 10.00 0.56
C PRO A 180 -6.27 9.82 0.85
N THR A 181 -5.43 10.52 0.08
CA THR A 181 -4.02 10.71 0.39
C THR A 181 -3.81 11.74 1.50
N TRP A 182 -2.55 12.02 1.83
CA TRP A 182 -2.11 13.05 2.77
C TRP A 182 -1.55 14.26 2.02
N GLN A 183 -1.37 15.38 2.72
CA GLN A 183 -0.89 16.62 2.10
C GLN A 183 0.63 16.54 1.89
N ASP A 184 1.01 15.93 0.76
CA ASP A 184 2.40 15.82 0.32
C ASP A 184 2.86 17.03 -0.50
N TYR A 185 4.10 16.98 -0.96
CA TYR A 185 4.70 18.04 -1.79
C TYR A 185 3.98 18.25 -3.13
N GLU A 186 3.17 17.30 -3.58
CA GLU A 186 2.33 17.39 -4.80
C GLU A 186 0.90 17.88 -4.49
N LYS A 187 0.59 18.24 -3.24
CA LYS A 187 -0.72 18.72 -2.79
C LYS A 187 -1.88 17.79 -3.19
N SER A 188 -1.63 16.49 -3.06
CA SER A 188 -2.52 15.45 -3.61
C SER A 188 -3.80 15.18 -2.81
N SER A 189 -3.89 15.59 -1.54
CA SER A 189 -5.03 15.24 -0.67
C SER A 189 -6.27 16.08 -0.91
N SER A 190 -7.42 15.41 -0.90
CA SER A 190 -8.76 16.02 -0.88
C SER A 190 -9.38 16.11 0.52
N PHE A 191 -8.76 15.52 1.55
CA PHE A 191 -9.42 15.16 2.81
C PHE A 191 -10.22 16.28 3.46
N PHE A 192 -9.54 17.33 3.93
CA PHE A 192 -10.18 18.42 4.67
C PHE A 192 -11.13 19.27 3.80
N SER A 193 -11.02 19.18 2.47
CA SER A 193 -11.90 19.93 1.57
C SER A 193 -13.24 19.25 1.31
N VAL A 194 -13.34 17.94 1.56
CA VAL A 194 -14.49 17.12 1.12
C VAL A 194 -15.15 16.32 2.25
N ILE A 195 -14.44 16.07 3.35
CA ILE A 195 -14.87 15.10 4.37
C ILE A 195 -16.23 15.44 4.96
N ASP A 196 -16.51 16.72 5.24
CA ASP A 196 -17.81 17.15 5.78
C ASP A 196 -18.95 16.90 4.79
N PHE A 197 -18.74 17.17 3.49
CA PHE A 197 -19.75 16.88 2.46
C PHE A 197 -20.04 15.37 2.39
N LEU A 198 -19.01 14.53 2.46
CA LEU A 198 -19.19 13.07 2.46
C LEU A 198 -19.93 12.57 3.70
N ILE A 199 -19.67 13.15 4.87
CA ILE A 199 -20.30 12.69 6.10
C ILE A 199 -21.74 13.22 6.19
N GLU A 200 -21.92 14.52 6.04
CA GLU A 200 -23.16 15.23 6.37
C GLU A 200 -24.25 15.03 5.31
N GLN A 201 -23.87 14.83 4.05
CA GLN A 201 -24.83 14.64 2.96
C GLN A 201 -25.11 13.17 2.65
N LYS A 202 -24.50 12.23 3.39
CA LYS A 202 -24.58 10.79 3.12
C LYS A 202 -26.02 10.26 3.15
N PRO A 203 -26.57 9.81 2.00
CA PRO A 203 -27.89 9.16 1.96
C PRO A 203 -27.94 7.88 2.81
N ALA A 204 -29.11 7.56 3.36
CA ALA A 204 -29.31 6.37 4.20
C ALA A 204 -29.03 5.04 3.48
N LYS A 205 -29.14 5.01 2.14
CA LYS A 205 -28.83 3.85 1.28
C LYS A 205 -27.33 3.53 1.17
N TYR A 206 -26.46 4.45 1.61
CA TYR A 206 -25.02 4.29 1.58
C TYR A 206 -24.42 4.06 2.97
N THR A 207 -23.42 3.20 3.00
CA THR A 207 -22.43 3.11 4.07
C THR A 207 -21.15 3.79 3.58
N LEU A 208 -20.54 4.65 4.39
CA LEU A 208 -19.28 5.32 4.07
C LEU A 208 -18.15 4.74 4.94
N LEU A 209 -17.12 4.22 4.29
CA LEU A 209 -15.89 3.71 4.90
C LEU A 209 -14.78 4.73 4.64
N ILE A 210 -14.31 5.43 5.67
CA ILE A 210 -13.27 6.46 5.57
C ILE A 210 -11.94 5.81 5.99
N LYS A 211 -11.04 5.58 5.03
CA LYS A 211 -9.70 5.02 5.28
C LYS A 211 -8.63 6.06 4.95
N PRO A 212 -8.29 6.96 5.88
CA PRO A 212 -7.27 7.98 5.62
C PRO A 212 -5.89 7.35 5.48
N HIS A 213 -4.99 8.04 4.75
CA HIS A 213 -3.59 7.68 4.74
C HIS A 213 -2.95 7.86 6.15
N PRO A 214 -2.08 6.95 6.62
CA PRO A 214 -1.46 7.05 7.95
C PRO A 214 -0.77 8.40 8.24
N ASN A 215 -0.02 8.93 7.27
CA ASN A 215 0.65 10.22 7.39
C ASN A 215 -0.31 11.40 7.64
N LEU A 216 -1.60 11.28 7.31
CA LEU A 216 -2.56 12.32 7.60
C LEU A 216 -2.70 12.55 9.12
N ARG A 217 -2.70 11.46 9.91
CA ARG A 217 -2.73 11.52 11.38
C ARG A 217 -1.43 12.08 11.94
N LEU A 218 -0.28 11.77 11.33
CA LEU A 218 1.01 12.35 11.73
C LEU A 218 1.06 13.88 11.51
N GLN A 219 0.40 14.37 10.47
CA GLN A 219 0.36 15.80 10.16
C GLN A 219 -0.71 16.57 10.95
N ASN A 220 -1.85 15.92 11.23
CA ASN A 220 -3.05 16.58 11.77
C ASN A 220 -3.74 15.71 12.84
N LEU A 221 -2.99 15.33 13.88
CA LEU A 221 -3.45 14.39 14.91
C LEU A 221 -4.81 14.76 15.49
N PHE A 222 -4.93 15.98 16.02
CA PHE A 222 -6.15 16.44 16.71
C PHE A 222 -7.38 16.44 15.79
N LEU A 223 -7.25 16.94 14.57
CA LEU A 223 -8.37 16.99 13.61
C LEU A 223 -8.81 15.60 13.17
N VAL A 224 -7.86 14.68 12.98
CA VAL A 224 -8.16 13.29 12.61
C VAL A 224 -8.85 12.56 13.77
N GLU A 225 -8.39 12.77 15.00
CA GLU A 225 -9.00 12.17 16.20
C GLU A 225 -10.40 12.72 16.48
N GLU A 226 -10.61 14.03 16.31
CA GLU A 226 -11.92 14.66 16.43
C GLU A 226 -12.91 14.09 15.39
N LEU A 227 -12.48 13.95 14.13
CA LEU A 227 -13.30 13.35 13.07
C LEU A 227 -13.59 11.87 13.34
N GLU A 228 -12.60 11.11 13.81
CA GLU A 228 -12.75 9.71 14.20
C GLU A 228 -13.80 9.57 15.31
N GLU A 229 -13.76 10.43 16.33
CA GLU A 229 -14.74 10.45 17.43
C GLU A 229 -16.14 10.86 16.94
N LYS A 230 -16.23 11.90 16.09
CA LYS A 230 -17.51 12.32 15.45
C LYS A 230 -18.14 11.15 14.70
N CYS A 231 -17.34 10.36 13.98
CA CYS A 231 -17.83 9.24 13.17
C CYS A 231 -18.39 8.07 13.99
N LYS A 232 -17.92 7.83 15.23
CA LYS A 232 -18.38 6.69 16.06
C LYS A 232 -19.88 6.70 16.32
N ASN A 233 -20.49 7.88 16.36
CA ASN A 233 -21.91 8.06 16.64
C ASN A 233 -22.78 8.16 15.38
N LEU A 234 -22.19 8.09 14.18
CA LEU A 234 -22.91 8.31 12.92
C LEU A 234 -23.30 6.97 12.24
N PRO A 235 -24.60 6.73 12.00
CA PRO A 235 -25.06 5.46 11.44
C PRO A 235 -24.59 5.26 10.00
N GLY A 236 -23.84 4.18 9.79
CA GLY A 236 -23.30 3.81 8.48
C GLY A 236 -22.14 4.72 8.03
N VAL A 237 -21.42 5.33 8.97
CA VAL A 237 -20.12 5.94 8.74
C VAL A 237 -19.11 5.17 9.59
N TYR A 238 -18.01 4.73 8.98
CA TYR A 238 -16.97 3.97 9.65
C TYR A 238 -15.62 4.60 9.36
N PHE A 239 -14.94 5.04 10.41
CA PHE A 239 -13.57 5.53 10.32
C PHE A 239 -12.60 4.35 10.54
N ILE A 240 -11.77 4.06 9.54
CA ILE A 240 -10.92 2.87 9.51
C ILE A 240 -9.49 3.24 9.92
N SER A 241 -9.22 3.18 11.23
CA SER A 241 -7.92 3.49 11.84
C SER A 241 -7.05 2.26 12.09
N ASP A 242 -7.65 1.08 12.29
CA ASP A 242 -6.94 -0.18 12.50
C ASP A 242 -6.29 -0.74 11.22
N PRO A 243 -5.25 -1.59 11.34
CA PRO A 243 -4.72 -2.35 10.22
C PRO A 243 -5.75 -3.38 9.75
N ILE A 244 -6.63 -2.92 8.87
CA ILE A 244 -7.48 -3.78 8.05
C ILE A 244 -6.76 -4.00 6.71
N PRO A 245 -6.43 -5.26 6.36
CA PRO A 245 -5.85 -5.59 5.07
C PRO A 245 -6.69 -5.02 3.93
N ILE A 246 -6.06 -4.45 2.90
CA ILE A 246 -6.82 -3.64 1.95
C ILE A 246 -7.78 -4.48 1.12
N TYR A 247 -7.34 -5.63 0.61
CA TYR A 247 -8.11 -6.47 -0.30
C TYR A 247 -9.45 -6.98 0.23
N PRO A 248 -9.56 -7.55 1.45
CA PRO A 248 -10.87 -7.92 1.98
C PRO A 248 -11.79 -6.70 2.14
N LEU A 249 -11.27 -5.54 2.56
CA LEU A 249 -12.07 -4.31 2.64
C LEU A 249 -12.61 -3.91 1.27
N LEU A 250 -11.76 -3.86 0.25
CA LEU A 250 -12.15 -3.48 -1.12
C LEU A 250 -13.23 -4.41 -1.69
N ASN A 251 -13.15 -5.71 -1.41
CA ASN A 251 -14.15 -6.69 -1.86
C ASN A 251 -15.56 -6.43 -1.32
N HIS A 252 -15.66 -5.79 -0.16
CA HIS A 252 -16.94 -5.37 0.41
C HIS A 252 -17.41 -3.99 -0.06
N CYS A 253 -16.65 -3.26 -0.89
CA CYS A 253 -16.97 -1.91 -1.32
C CYS A 253 -17.55 -1.86 -2.74
N ASP A 254 -18.75 -1.31 -2.90
CA ASP A 254 -19.45 -1.18 -4.19
C ASP A 254 -18.90 -0.04 -5.06
N LEU A 255 -18.23 0.93 -4.45
CA LEU A 255 -17.76 2.15 -5.09
C LEU A 255 -16.53 2.72 -4.36
N TYR A 256 -15.63 3.34 -5.13
CA TYR A 256 -14.46 4.05 -4.61
C TYR A 256 -14.56 5.55 -4.85
N ILE A 257 -14.21 6.33 -3.83
CA ILE A 257 -13.92 7.76 -3.89
C ILE A 257 -12.48 7.94 -3.40
N GLY A 258 -11.68 8.70 -4.12
CA GLY A 258 -10.35 9.05 -3.66
C GLY A 258 -9.70 10.11 -4.51
N ASP A 259 -8.41 10.29 -4.32
CA ASP A 259 -7.58 11.19 -5.10
C ASP A 259 -6.44 10.38 -5.75
N ARG A 260 -5.17 10.72 -5.51
CA ARG A 260 -4.00 10.03 -6.08
C ARG A 260 -3.50 8.87 -5.21
N SER A 261 -4.41 8.18 -4.54
CA SER A 261 -4.07 7.08 -3.61
C SER A 261 -3.71 5.81 -4.36
N SER A 262 -2.67 5.11 -3.88
CA SER A 262 -2.30 3.79 -4.39
C SER A 262 -3.39 2.73 -4.16
N ILE A 263 -4.27 2.95 -3.17
CA ILE A 263 -5.45 2.12 -2.95
C ILE A 263 -6.38 2.12 -4.18
N GLY A 264 -6.42 3.21 -4.94
CA GLY A 264 -7.23 3.24 -6.15
C GLY A 264 -6.73 2.27 -7.22
N TYR A 265 -5.42 2.03 -7.32
CA TYR A 265 -4.87 0.95 -8.16
C TYR A 265 -5.28 -0.42 -7.62
N ASP A 266 -5.21 -0.62 -6.31
CA ASP A 266 -5.67 -1.86 -5.69
C ASP A 266 -7.15 -2.10 -5.98
N PHE A 267 -8.02 -1.07 -5.93
CA PHE A 267 -9.47 -1.18 -6.19
C PHE A 267 -9.83 -1.60 -7.62
N LEU A 268 -8.92 -1.44 -8.59
CA LEU A 268 -9.19 -1.88 -9.97
C LEU A 268 -9.48 -3.38 -10.07
N HIS A 269 -9.02 -4.21 -9.12
CA HIS A 269 -9.29 -5.66 -9.14
C HIS A 269 -10.78 -6.01 -9.01
N VAL A 270 -11.58 -5.21 -8.30
CA VAL A 270 -13.04 -5.43 -8.20
C VAL A 270 -13.79 -4.84 -9.39
N ASN A 271 -13.14 -4.03 -10.21
CA ASN A 271 -13.73 -3.43 -11.40
C ASN A 271 -15.08 -2.73 -11.11
N ARG A 272 -15.11 -1.92 -10.04
CA ARG A 272 -16.30 -1.16 -9.58
C ARG A 272 -16.17 0.35 -9.80
N PRO A 273 -17.27 1.12 -9.84
CA PRO A 273 -17.22 2.55 -10.13
C PRO A 273 -16.24 3.32 -9.24
N MET A 274 -15.55 4.29 -9.83
CA MET A 274 -14.54 5.11 -9.17
C MET A 274 -14.82 6.59 -9.40
N PHE A 275 -14.61 7.41 -8.37
CA PHE A 275 -14.76 8.86 -8.42
C PHE A 275 -13.51 9.52 -7.86
N PHE A 276 -12.97 10.48 -8.59
CA PHE A 276 -11.71 11.13 -8.29
C PHE A 276 -11.91 12.59 -7.92
N LEU A 277 -11.38 12.95 -6.76
CA LEU A 277 -11.35 14.29 -6.20
C LEU A 277 -10.00 14.94 -6.44
N ASN A 278 -9.93 16.25 -6.26
CA ASN A 278 -8.68 17.03 -6.32
C ASN A 278 -7.86 16.80 -7.61
N GLN A 279 -8.47 17.08 -8.76
CA GLN A 279 -7.81 17.07 -10.08
C GLN A 279 -6.94 18.30 -10.37
N ASN A 280 -6.60 19.08 -9.35
CA ASN A 280 -5.76 20.24 -9.54
C ASN A 280 -4.40 19.76 -10.10
N ASP A 281 -4.02 20.27 -11.27
CA ASP A 281 -2.87 19.85 -12.10
C ASP A 281 -3.03 18.60 -12.98
N LEU A 282 -4.04 18.58 -13.85
CA LEU A 282 -4.14 17.69 -15.03
C LEU A 282 -3.07 17.96 -16.13
N LYS A 283 -2.07 18.80 -15.88
CA LYS A 283 -1.09 19.22 -16.92
C LYS A 283 -0.18 18.07 -17.36
N GLU A 284 0.02 17.07 -16.51
CA GLU A 284 0.87 15.90 -16.79
C GLU A 284 0.01 14.63 -16.88
N PRO A 285 -0.29 14.10 -18.09
CA PRO A 285 -1.21 12.97 -18.29
C PRO A 285 -0.86 11.70 -17.51
N LEU A 286 0.42 11.52 -17.16
CA LEU A 286 0.92 10.37 -16.40
C LEU A 286 0.83 10.54 -14.89
N SER A 287 0.69 11.77 -14.39
CA SER A 287 0.46 12.07 -12.96
C SER A 287 -0.98 11.80 -12.50
N THR A 288 -1.85 11.46 -13.45
CA THR A 288 -3.27 11.17 -13.25
C THR A 288 -3.73 9.97 -14.09
N TYR A 289 -2.83 9.01 -14.35
CA TYR A 289 -3.15 7.86 -15.20
C TYR A 289 -4.33 7.04 -14.65
N LEU A 290 -4.38 6.86 -13.33
CA LEU A 290 -5.47 6.20 -12.63
C LEU A 290 -6.82 6.90 -12.85
N PHE A 291 -6.82 8.23 -13.03
CA PHE A 291 -8.04 9.03 -13.07
C PHE A 291 -8.90 8.73 -14.31
N ARG A 292 -8.31 8.10 -15.32
CA ARG A 292 -9.01 7.56 -16.50
C ARG A 292 -10.01 6.46 -16.14
N CYS A 293 -9.88 5.86 -14.97
CA CYS A 293 -10.70 4.75 -14.49
C CYS A 293 -12.01 5.17 -13.83
N GLY A 294 -12.28 6.47 -13.73
CA GLY A 294 -13.41 6.99 -12.98
C GLY A 294 -13.81 8.40 -13.37
N LEU A 295 -14.81 8.93 -12.69
CA LEU A 295 -15.32 10.27 -12.93
C LEU A 295 -14.64 11.30 -12.03
N ALA A 296 -14.23 12.40 -12.64
CA ALA A 296 -13.76 13.60 -11.95
C ALA A 296 -14.91 14.29 -11.24
N ILE A 297 -14.74 14.66 -9.97
CA ILE A 297 -15.64 15.60 -9.30
C ILE A 297 -14.83 16.84 -8.91
N SER A 298 -15.20 17.97 -9.48
CA SER A 298 -14.57 19.25 -9.15
C SER A 298 -15.04 19.79 -7.80
N PRO A 299 -14.25 20.63 -7.11
CA PRO A 299 -14.61 21.18 -5.81
C PRO A 299 -15.97 21.89 -5.77
N GLN A 300 -16.38 22.54 -6.87
CA GLN A 300 -17.68 23.23 -6.96
C GLN A 300 -18.87 22.26 -6.89
N ASN A 301 -18.63 20.97 -7.08
CA ASN A 301 -19.64 19.93 -7.12
C ASN A 301 -19.63 19.01 -5.88
N TYR A 302 -18.77 19.28 -4.88
CA TYR A 302 -18.71 18.44 -3.68
C TYR A 302 -20.04 18.37 -2.92
N SER A 303 -20.81 19.46 -2.92
CA SER A 303 -22.17 19.52 -2.34
C SER A 303 -23.22 18.69 -3.08
N HIS A 304 -22.87 18.09 -4.22
CA HIS A 304 -23.75 17.28 -5.06
C HIS A 304 -23.14 15.90 -5.35
N ILE A 305 -22.11 15.49 -4.60
CA ILE A 305 -21.33 14.27 -4.85
C ILE A 305 -22.20 13.02 -4.97
N TYR A 306 -23.19 12.85 -4.09
CA TYR A 306 -24.08 11.69 -4.11
C TYR A 306 -25.04 11.70 -5.29
N SER A 307 -25.53 12.87 -5.70
CA SER A 307 -26.36 13.01 -6.90
C SER A 307 -25.59 12.64 -8.15
N LEU A 308 -24.32 13.08 -8.25
CA LEU A 308 -23.43 12.70 -9.36
C LEU A 308 -23.16 11.20 -9.38
N ILE A 309 -22.90 10.60 -8.22
CA ILE A 309 -22.73 9.16 -8.07
C ILE A 309 -23.97 8.40 -8.59
N ASP A 310 -25.16 8.83 -8.19
CA ASP A 310 -26.42 8.17 -8.55
C ASP A 310 -26.77 8.32 -10.04
N GLN A 311 -26.40 9.44 -10.66
CA GLN A 311 -26.67 9.73 -12.08
C GLN A 311 -25.65 9.10 -13.04
N THR A 312 -24.56 8.56 -12.52
CA THR A 312 -23.49 8.00 -13.35
C THR A 312 -23.93 6.72 -14.05
N GLN A 313 -23.88 6.76 -15.39
CA GLN A 313 -24.13 5.59 -16.26
C GLN A 313 -22.90 5.16 -17.07
N GLN A 314 -21.77 5.85 -16.91
CA GLN A 314 -20.60 5.63 -17.74
C GLN A 314 -19.98 4.24 -17.48
N GLU A 315 -19.84 3.47 -18.54
CA GLU A 315 -19.22 2.15 -18.52
C GLU A 315 -17.71 2.31 -18.73
N LEU A 316 -16.93 2.08 -17.67
CA LEU A 316 -15.46 2.23 -17.65
C LEU A 316 -14.73 0.90 -17.39
N THR A 317 -15.43 -0.23 -17.50
CA THR A 317 -14.88 -1.58 -17.28
C THR A 317 -13.65 -1.85 -18.15
N PRO A 318 -13.68 -1.60 -19.48
CA PRO A 318 -12.52 -1.95 -20.31
C PRO A 318 -11.29 -1.11 -19.98
N ILE A 319 -11.49 0.14 -19.55
CA ILE A 319 -10.39 1.03 -19.14
C ILE A 319 -9.81 0.54 -17.82
N ARG A 320 -10.64 0.22 -16.82
CA ARG A 320 -10.19 -0.28 -15.52
C ARG A 320 -9.39 -1.58 -15.64
N GLU A 321 -9.86 -2.52 -16.46
CA GLU A 321 -9.15 -3.78 -16.73
C GLU A 321 -7.79 -3.55 -17.39
N LYS A 322 -7.74 -2.67 -18.40
CA LYS A 322 -6.50 -2.31 -19.08
C LYS A 322 -5.50 -1.65 -18.14
N VAL A 323 -5.96 -0.72 -17.30
CA VAL A 323 -5.10 -0.05 -16.30
C VAL A 323 -4.64 -1.04 -15.23
N TYR A 324 -5.49 -1.97 -14.79
CA TYR A 324 -5.09 -3.02 -13.85
C TYR A 324 -3.98 -3.90 -14.42
N GLN A 325 -4.10 -4.35 -15.67
CA GLN A 325 -3.08 -5.16 -16.35
C GLN A 325 -1.76 -4.40 -16.57
N TYR A 326 -1.84 -3.08 -16.77
CA TYR A 326 -0.65 -2.23 -16.88
C TYR A 326 0.06 -2.03 -15.53
N ALA A 327 -0.71 -1.84 -14.46
CA ALA A 327 -0.22 -1.65 -13.10
C ALA A 327 0.34 -2.94 -12.49
N PHE A 328 -0.36 -4.06 -12.69
CA PHE A 328 -0.05 -5.35 -12.12
C PHE A 328 0.10 -6.38 -13.23
N ALA A 329 1.32 -6.85 -13.41
CA ALA A 329 1.56 -7.94 -14.36
C ALA A 329 0.77 -9.19 -13.95
N SER A 330 0.43 -10.01 -14.93
CA SER A 330 -0.02 -11.37 -14.68
C SER A 330 1.08 -12.12 -13.94
N CYS A 331 0.88 -12.34 -12.64
CA CYS A 331 1.81 -13.17 -11.89
C CYS A 331 1.47 -14.64 -12.15
N SER A 332 2.50 -15.46 -12.32
CA SER A 332 2.42 -16.90 -12.11
C SER A 332 1.95 -17.18 -10.68
N CYS A 333 1.66 -18.43 -10.33
CA CYS A 333 1.22 -18.71 -8.95
C CYS A 333 2.29 -18.28 -7.93
N LEU A 334 1.89 -18.01 -6.68
CA LEU A 334 2.78 -17.54 -5.61
C LEU A 334 4.03 -18.42 -5.40
N LYS A 335 3.97 -19.71 -5.76
CA LYS A 335 5.11 -20.63 -5.73
C LYS A 335 6.19 -20.27 -6.76
N GLU A 336 5.79 -19.89 -7.96
CA GLU A 336 6.72 -19.45 -9.01
C GLU A 336 7.31 -18.09 -8.66
N LEU A 337 6.50 -17.16 -8.12
CA LEU A 337 7.01 -15.88 -7.61
C LEU A 337 8.14 -16.08 -6.59
N LYS A 338 7.93 -16.99 -5.62
CA LYS A 338 8.96 -17.36 -4.63
C LYS A 338 10.25 -17.83 -5.31
N LYS A 339 10.15 -18.74 -6.29
CA LYS A 339 11.32 -19.25 -7.03
C LYS A 339 12.05 -18.13 -7.78
N THR A 340 11.31 -17.27 -8.48
CA THR A 340 11.87 -16.14 -9.23
C THR A 340 12.62 -15.18 -8.31
N ILE A 341 12.05 -14.85 -7.15
CA ILE A 341 12.73 -13.99 -6.17
C ILE A 341 14.01 -14.66 -5.67
N PHE A 342 13.96 -15.92 -5.24
CA PHE A 342 15.15 -16.61 -4.74
C PHE A 342 16.25 -16.77 -5.79
N HIS A 343 15.89 -17.07 -7.04
CA HIS A 343 16.85 -17.08 -8.14
C HIS A 343 17.54 -15.72 -8.30
N ALA A 344 16.78 -14.62 -8.27
CA ALA A 344 17.34 -13.28 -8.36
C ALA A 344 18.25 -12.93 -7.16
N LEU A 345 17.96 -13.45 -5.96
CA LEU A 345 18.83 -13.27 -4.79
C LEU A 345 20.16 -14.02 -4.93
N ASP A 346 20.14 -15.23 -5.51
CA ASP A 346 21.36 -16.04 -5.72
C ASP A 346 22.33 -15.37 -6.71
N GLU A 347 21.83 -14.51 -7.61
CA GLU A 347 22.65 -13.72 -8.53
C GLU A 347 23.35 -12.53 -7.86
N ILE A 348 22.91 -12.12 -6.66
CA ILE A 348 23.52 -11.01 -5.91
C ILE A 348 24.84 -11.49 -5.28
N LYS A 349 25.95 -11.11 -5.91
CA LYS A 349 27.31 -11.40 -5.44
C LYS A 349 27.67 -10.56 -4.21
N ASP A 350 28.44 -11.15 -3.29
CA ASP A 350 29.10 -10.39 -2.25
C ASP A 350 30.28 -9.63 -2.89
N HIS A 351 30.16 -8.31 -3.00
CA HIS A 351 31.33 -7.49 -3.24
C HIS A 351 32.05 -7.37 -1.90
N GLN A 352 33.32 -7.80 -1.86
CA GLN A 352 34.16 -7.66 -0.67
C GLN A 352 34.25 -6.18 -0.31
N ILE A 353 34.09 -5.88 0.99
CA ILE A 353 34.26 -4.55 1.60
C ILE A 353 35.76 -4.23 1.69
#